data_AF-A0AAV1II43-F1
#
_entry.id   AF-A0AAV1II43-F1
#
_cell.length_a   1.000
_cell.length_b   1.000
_cell.length_c   1.000
_cell.angle_alpha   90.00
_cell.angle_beta   90.00
_cell.angle_gamma   90.00
#
_symmetry.space_group_name_H-M   'P 1'
#
loop_
_entity.id
_entity.type
_entity.pdbx_description
1 polymer ?
#
loop_
_entity_poly.entity_id
_entity_poly.type
_entity_poly.pdbx_seq_one_letter_code
_entity_poly.pdbx_strand_id
1 'polypeptide(L)'
;MDGQKRIEMRKWRLPAHLIGQKIWLIQPMDGAPGVPSLGDEVLPGSNDAKMVGFVAFSSVREYSSKEGFHADADKHLVPPDSPYAFEEGQAAYGWVVQQTQRLPQALPVPHMKRVERSLYEVSHSQTIAGA
;
A
#
# COMPACT_ATOMS: atom_id res chain seq x y z
N MET A 1 -1.48 -7.56 9.62
CA MET A 1 -2.13 -8.41 8.59
C MET A 1 -2.96 -9.47 9.31
N ASP A 2 -3.96 -9.02 10.06
CA ASP A 2 -4.92 -9.83 10.82
C ASP A 2 -6.31 -9.87 10.12
N GLY A 3 -6.43 -9.22 8.96
CA GLY A 3 -7.65 -9.17 8.17
C GLY A 3 -8.67 -8.11 8.60
N GLN A 4 -8.39 -7.32 9.65
CA GLN A 4 -9.34 -6.30 10.13
C GLN A 4 -9.55 -5.20 9.08
N LYS A 5 -8.45 -4.66 8.53
CA LYS A 5 -8.51 -3.69 7.43
C LYS A 5 -8.73 -4.42 6.11
N ARG A 6 -9.87 -4.16 5.47
CA ARG A 6 -10.33 -4.76 4.21
C ARG A 6 -10.37 -3.78 3.05
N ILE A 7 -10.21 -2.48 3.32
CA ILE A 7 -10.11 -1.43 2.30
C ILE A 7 -8.92 -0.52 2.61
N GLU A 8 -8.04 -0.32 1.63
CA GLU A 8 -6.95 0.65 1.68
C GLU A 8 -7.38 1.96 1.02
N MET A 9 -7.27 3.09 1.73
CA MET A 9 -7.73 4.39 1.23
C MET A 9 -6.61 5.14 0.53
N ARG A 10 -6.93 5.70 -0.64
CA ARG A 10 -6.01 6.47 -1.48
C ARG A 10 -6.72 7.64 -2.16
N LYS A 11 -5.95 8.64 -2.57
CA LYS A 11 -6.43 9.79 -3.36
C LYS A 11 -6.43 9.51 -4.87
N TRP A 12 -6.07 8.29 -5.28
CA TRP A 12 -5.95 7.86 -6.67
C TRP A 12 -6.34 6.37 -6.81
N ARG A 13 -6.75 5.99 -8.03
CA ARG A 13 -7.19 4.64 -8.35
C ARG A 13 -5.99 3.68 -8.38
N LEU A 14 -6.17 2.46 -7.89
CA LEU A 14 -5.19 1.40 -8.16
C LEU A 14 -5.07 1.20 -9.69
N PRO A 15 -3.85 1.18 -10.25
CA PRO A 15 -3.64 0.92 -11.66
C PRO A 15 -4.27 -0.41 -12.06
N ALA A 16 -5.00 -0.42 -13.18
CA ALA A 16 -5.81 -1.58 -13.58
C ALA A 16 -4.98 -2.86 -13.72
N HIS A 17 -3.72 -2.75 -14.16
CA HIS A 17 -2.81 -3.89 -14.30
C HIS A 17 -2.38 -4.52 -12.97
N LEU A 18 -2.62 -3.87 -11.83
CA LEU A 18 -2.33 -4.39 -10.49
C LEU A 18 -3.53 -5.08 -9.83
N ILE A 19 -4.73 -4.98 -10.41
CA ILE A 19 -5.92 -5.68 -9.90
C ILE A 19 -5.70 -7.19 -10.04
N GLY A 20 -5.93 -7.93 -8.95
CA GLY A 20 -5.68 -9.38 -8.86
C GLY A 20 -4.21 -9.78 -8.75
N GLN A 21 -3.26 -8.84 -8.89
CA GLN A 21 -1.83 -9.12 -8.75
C GLN A 21 -1.42 -9.13 -7.27
N LYS A 22 -0.41 -9.94 -6.95
CA LYS A 22 0.23 -9.89 -5.64
C LYS A 22 1.19 -8.70 -5.60
N ILE A 23 0.94 -7.79 -4.67
CA ILE A 23 1.77 -6.62 -4.40
C ILE A 23 2.47 -6.86 -3.07
N TRP A 24 3.80 -6.75 -3.05
CA TRP A 24 4.58 -6.86 -1.82
C TRP A 24 4.21 -5.72 -0.86
N LEU A 25 4.00 -6.08 0.41
CA LEU A 25 3.83 -5.11 1.49
C LEU A 25 5.17 -4.84 2.14
N ILE A 26 5.52 -3.56 2.15
CA ILE A 26 6.68 -3.03 2.87
C ILE A 26 6.22 -2.41 4.19
N GLN A 27 6.95 -2.71 5.26
CA GLN A 27 6.83 -2.06 6.55
C GLN A 27 8.06 -1.16 6.73
N PRO A 28 7.89 0.18 6.72
CA PRO A 28 8.94 1.09 7.14
C PRO A 28 9.32 0.85 8.61
N MET A 29 10.58 1.07 8.96
CA MET A 29 11.04 0.96 10.35
C MET A 29 10.62 2.16 11.19
N ASP A 30 10.54 3.34 10.58
CA ASP A 30 10.04 4.58 11.17
C ASP A 30 8.95 5.21 10.29
N GLY A 31 8.11 6.08 10.88
CA GLY A 31 7.14 6.87 10.14
C GLY A 31 6.06 7.52 11.01
N ALA A 32 5.47 8.60 10.50
CA ALA A 32 4.31 9.27 11.09
C ALA A 32 3.11 9.16 10.12
N PRO A 33 1.87 9.11 10.63
CA PRO A 33 0.68 9.16 9.79
C PRO A 33 0.72 10.36 8.83
N GLY A 34 0.45 10.11 7.56
CA GLY A 34 0.40 11.13 6.50
C GLY A 34 1.77 11.45 5.89
N VAL A 35 2.88 11.02 6.50
CA VAL A 35 4.23 11.34 6.05
C VAL A 35 4.87 10.13 5.36
N PRO A 36 5.26 10.21 4.07
CA PRO A 36 6.06 9.17 3.45
C PRO A 36 7.39 9.04 4.19
N SER A 37 7.66 7.88 4.79
CA SER A 37 8.89 7.64 5.55
C SER A 37 10.04 7.11 4.72
N LEU A 38 9.77 6.66 3.49
CA LEU A 38 10.79 6.22 2.53
C LEU A 38 11.03 7.31 1.49
N GLY A 39 12.23 7.35 0.91
CA GLY A 39 12.54 8.21 -0.23
C GLY A 39 11.90 7.74 -1.53
N ASP A 40 12.26 8.40 -2.63
CA ASP A 40 11.87 8.00 -4.00
C ASP A 40 12.69 6.80 -4.51
N GLU A 41 13.81 6.50 -3.86
CA GLU A 41 14.65 5.34 -4.13
C GLU A 41 15.00 4.64 -2.81
N VAL A 42 14.94 3.31 -2.82
CA VAL A 42 15.36 2.47 -1.70
C VAL A 42 16.39 1.49 -2.21
N LEU A 43 17.59 1.53 -1.63
CA LEU A 43 18.71 0.66 -2.03
C LEU A 43 18.56 -0.75 -1.45
N PRO A 44 19.09 -1.79 -2.14
CA PRO A 44 19.10 -3.15 -1.62
C PRO A 44 19.72 -3.22 -0.23
N GLY A 45 19.07 -3.96 0.68
CA GLY A 45 19.59 -4.14 2.04
C GLY A 45 19.50 -2.89 2.92
N SER A 46 18.81 -1.83 2.49
CA SER A 46 18.44 -0.72 3.37
C SER A 46 17.71 -1.25 4.61
N ASN A 47 18.04 -0.68 5.77
CA ASN A 47 17.37 -0.95 7.03
C ASN A 47 16.12 -0.08 7.22
N ASP A 48 15.73 0.75 6.24
CA ASP A 48 14.62 1.69 6.39
C ASP A 48 13.25 1.00 6.26
N ALA A 49 13.21 -0.20 5.67
CA ALA A 49 12.00 -0.99 5.52
C ALA A 49 12.28 -2.49 5.40
N LYS A 50 11.24 -3.29 5.61
CA LYS A 50 11.24 -4.75 5.38
C LYS A 50 10.01 -5.18 4.59
N MET A 51 10.15 -6.20 3.75
CA MET A 51 9.00 -6.88 3.16
C MET A 51 8.39 -7.84 4.17
N VAL A 52 7.09 -7.73 4.41
CA VAL A 52 6.40 -8.47 5.50
C VAL A 52 5.30 -9.41 5.01
N GLY A 53 4.98 -9.38 3.72
CA GLY A 53 3.85 -10.09 3.16
C GLY A 53 3.49 -9.60 1.76
N PHE A 54 2.37 -10.09 1.25
CA PHE A 54 1.73 -9.52 0.07
C PHE A 54 0.25 -9.26 0.31
N VAL A 55 -0.30 -8.36 -0.50
CA VAL A 55 -1.73 -8.10 -0.65
C VAL A 55 -2.10 -8.24 -2.12
N ALA A 56 -3.31 -8.71 -2.41
CA ALA A 56 -3.93 -8.51 -3.72
C ALA A 56 -5.25 -7.78 -3.53
N PHE A 57 -5.58 -6.90 -4.47
CA PHE A 57 -6.82 -6.14 -4.48
C PHE A 57 -7.74 -6.63 -5.58
N SER A 58 -9.04 -6.75 -5.27
CA SER A 58 -10.05 -7.26 -6.20
C SER A 58 -10.67 -6.16 -7.05
N SER A 59 -10.77 -4.94 -6.51
CA SER A 59 -11.42 -3.82 -7.18
C SER A 59 -11.05 -2.48 -6.54
N VAL A 60 -11.48 -1.41 -7.21
CA VAL A 60 -11.41 -0.03 -6.70
C VAL A 60 -12.83 0.48 -6.52
N ARG A 61 -13.15 0.94 -5.31
CA ARG A 61 -14.38 1.66 -5.00
C ARG A 61 -14.09 3.16 -4.99
N GLU A 62 -14.87 3.94 -5.71
CA GLU A 62 -14.82 5.40 -5.66
C GLU A 62 -15.88 5.90 -4.66
N TYR A 63 -15.49 6.84 -3.80
CA TYR A 63 -16.38 7.48 -2.86
C TYR A 63 -16.70 8.88 -3.35
N SER A 64 -17.97 9.11 -3.67
CA SER A 64 -18.49 10.41 -4.10
C SER A 64 -19.20 11.17 -2.97
N SER A 65 -19.33 10.57 -1.79
CA SER A 65 -19.96 11.22 -0.64
C SER A 65 -19.39 10.71 0.69
N LYS A 66 -19.51 11.56 1.70
CA LYS A 66 -19.11 11.26 3.08
C LYS A 66 -19.89 10.08 3.66
N GLU A 67 -21.18 9.96 3.34
CA GLU A 67 -22.03 8.85 3.81
C GLU A 67 -21.54 7.51 3.23
N GLY A 68 -21.20 7.49 1.94
CA GLY A 68 -20.67 6.30 1.28
C GLY A 68 -19.32 5.86 1.88
N PHE A 69 -18.46 6.81 2.20
CA PHE A 69 -17.19 6.56 2.90
C PHE A 69 -17.43 5.99 4.30
N HIS A 70 -18.25 6.65 5.12
CA HIS A 70 -18.56 6.19 6.48
C HIS A 70 -19.28 4.84 6.54
N ALA A 71 -20.04 4.47 5.51
CA ALA A 71 -20.66 3.15 5.42
C ALA A 71 -19.65 1.99 5.35
N ASP A 72 -18.38 2.29 5.02
CA ASP A 72 -17.28 1.32 5.00
C ASP A 72 -16.25 1.56 6.13
N ALA A 73 -16.60 2.34 7.16
CA ALA A 73 -15.69 2.70 8.26
C ALA A 73 -15.07 1.49 8.96
N ASP A 74 -15.85 0.41 9.13
CA ASP A 74 -15.40 -0.86 9.71
C ASP A 74 -14.39 -1.61 8.82
N LYS A 75 -14.34 -1.29 7.52
CA LYS A 75 -13.45 -1.93 6.55
C LYS A 75 -12.16 -1.15 6.35
N HIS A 76 -12.23 0.18 6.32
CA HIS A 76 -11.05 1.00 6.07
C HIS A 76 -10.36 1.49 7.36
N LEU A 77 -11.06 1.46 8.51
CA LEU A 77 -10.51 1.82 9.82
C LEU A 77 -9.87 3.22 9.86
N VAL A 78 -10.46 4.17 9.12
CA VAL A 78 -9.97 5.56 9.09
C VAL A 78 -10.79 6.37 10.09
N PRO A 79 -10.17 6.92 11.15
CA PRO A 79 -10.87 7.80 12.08
C PRO A 79 -11.36 9.08 11.39
N PRO A 80 -12.54 9.63 11.78
CA PRO A 80 -13.09 10.85 11.19
C PRO A 80 -12.21 12.10 11.33
N ASP A 81 -11.33 12.13 12.34
CA ASP A 81 -10.41 13.22 12.67
C ASP A 81 -8.99 13.01 12.11
N SER A 82 -8.77 11.93 11.38
CA SER A 82 -7.46 11.61 10.81
C SER A 82 -7.19 12.41 9.53
N PRO A 83 -5.90 12.60 9.15
CA PRO A 83 -5.53 13.24 7.88
C PRO A 83 -5.91 12.43 6.62
N TYR A 84 -6.58 11.28 6.80
CA TYR A 84 -7.07 10.42 5.73
C TYR A 84 -8.60 10.42 5.65
N ALA A 85 -9.28 11.20 6.48
CA ALA A 85 -10.72 11.31 6.47
C ALA A 85 -11.22 11.81 5.10
N PHE A 86 -12.48 11.52 4.81
CA PHE A 86 -13.12 12.01 3.59
C PHE A 86 -13.18 13.54 3.60
N GLU A 87 -12.69 14.15 2.52
CA GLU A 87 -12.72 15.58 2.29
C GLU A 87 -13.62 15.88 1.09
N GLU A 88 -14.65 16.69 1.28
CA GLU A 88 -15.56 17.09 0.22
C GLU A 88 -14.80 17.77 -0.93
N GLY A 89 -15.13 17.39 -2.17
CA GLY A 89 -14.46 17.87 -3.37
C GLY A 89 -13.09 17.24 -3.66
N GLN A 90 -12.59 16.32 -2.82
CA GLN A 90 -11.40 15.53 -3.12
C GLN A 90 -11.75 14.09 -3.51
N ALA A 91 -10.99 13.56 -4.46
CA ALA A 91 -11.16 12.17 -4.88
C ALA A 91 -10.71 11.21 -3.77
N ALA A 92 -11.56 10.23 -3.45
CA ALA A 92 -11.28 9.18 -2.49
C ALA A 92 -11.57 7.80 -3.10
N TYR A 93 -10.57 6.91 -3.05
CA TYR A 93 -10.63 5.58 -3.63
C TYR A 93 -10.26 4.54 -2.60
N GLY A 94 -11.14 3.55 -2.43
CA GLY A 94 -10.90 2.37 -1.61
C GLY A 94 -10.42 1.21 -2.45
N TRP A 95 -9.21 0.72 -2.20
CA TRP A 95 -8.70 -0.50 -2.82
C TRP A 95 -9.17 -1.70 -1.99
N VAL A 96 -10.04 -2.52 -2.57
CA VAL A 96 -10.73 -3.61 -1.86
C VAL A 96 -9.81 -4.82 -1.77
N VAL A 97 -9.41 -5.18 -0.55
CA VAL A 97 -8.51 -6.31 -0.28
C VAL A 97 -9.21 -7.61 -0.67
N GLN A 98 -8.56 -8.39 -1.54
CA GLN A 98 -8.98 -9.72 -1.92
C GLN A 98 -8.34 -10.78 -1.02
N GLN A 99 -7.02 -10.68 -0.84
CA GLN A 99 -6.24 -11.61 -0.05
C GLN A 99 -5.03 -10.91 0.55
N THR A 100 -4.58 -11.43 1.68
CA THR A 100 -3.31 -11.03 2.29
C THR A 100 -2.59 -12.28 2.75
N GLN A 101 -1.27 -12.25 2.69
CA GLN A 101 -0.44 -13.29 3.28
C GLN A 101 0.75 -12.64 3.97
N ARG A 102 0.87 -12.88 5.27
CA ARG A 102 2.06 -12.49 6.04
C ARG A 102 3.18 -13.50 5.77
N LEU A 103 4.41 -13.02 5.60
CA LEU A 103 5.59 -13.88 5.56
C LEU A 103 5.91 -14.40 6.98
N PRO A 104 6.33 -15.67 7.13
CA PRO A 104 6.79 -16.19 8.42
C PRO A 104 7.96 -15.39 8.99
N GLN A 105 8.82 -14.87 8.12
CA GLN A 105 9.94 -14.00 8.45
C GLN A 105 9.98 -12.82 7.48
N ALA A 106 10.23 -11.62 8.01
CA ALA A 106 10.39 -10.43 7.17
C ALA A 106 11.68 -10.51 6.34
N LEU A 107 11.61 -10.07 5.08
CA LEU A 107 12.72 -10.09 4.13
C LEU A 107 13.30 -8.67 3.95
N PRO A 108 14.60 -8.54 3.65
CA PRO A 108 15.18 -7.27 3.25
C PRO A 108 14.51 -6.78 1.96
N VAL A 109 14.38 -5.46 1.81
CA VAL A 109 13.88 -4.86 0.58
C VAL A 109 14.94 -4.94 -0.54
N PRO A 110 14.52 -5.22 -1.80
CA PRO A 110 15.40 -5.11 -2.96
C PRO A 110 15.60 -3.63 -3.35
N HIS A 111 16.28 -3.37 -4.46
CA HIS A 111 16.28 -2.05 -5.06
C HIS A 111 14.86 -1.70 -5.52
N MET A 112 14.38 -0.53 -5.13
CA MET A 112 13.01 -0.09 -5.40
C MET A 112 12.99 1.38 -5.79
N LYS A 113 12.17 1.73 -6.79
CA LYS A 113 11.92 3.11 -7.19
C LYS A 113 10.45 3.45 -7.03
N ARG A 114 10.16 4.60 -6.44
CA ARG A 114 8.80 5.08 -6.24
C ARG A 114 8.18 5.40 -7.60
N VAL A 115 6.99 4.85 -7.86
CA VAL A 115 6.20 5.14 -9.06
C VAL A 115 4.93 5.93 -8.73
N GLU A 116 4.39 5.72 -7.52
CA GLU A 116 3.27 6.48 -6.99
C GLU A 116 3.44 6.66 -5.48
N ARG A 117 2.62 7.53 -4.86
CA ARG A 117 2.66 7.68 -3.41
C ARG A 117 2.37 6.33 -2.72
N SER A 118 3.41 5.74 -2.13
CA SER A 118 3.44 4.41 -1.50
C SER A 118 3.39 3.19 -2.43
N LEU A 119 3.58 3.34 -3.75
CA LEU A 119 3.94 2.22 -4.62
C LEU A 119 5.36 2.35 -5.12
N TYR A 120 6.03 1.22 -5.15
CA TYR A 120 7.39 1.08 -5.61
C TYR A 120 7.45 -0.02 -6.66
N GLU A 121 8.13 0.27 -7.76
CA GLU A 121 8.55 -0.75 -8.70
C GLU A 121 9.84 -1.40 -8.18
N VAL A 122 9.85 -2.73 -8.14
CA VAL A 122 11.06 -3.49 -7.81
C VAL A 122 11.94 -3.52 -9.06
N SER A 123 13.10 -2.91 -8.96
CA SER A 123 14.11 -3.02 -10.01
C SER A 123 14.68 -4.42 -9.97
N HIS A 124 14.56 -5.16 -11.07
CA HIS A 124 15.29 -6.42 -11.20
C HIS A 124 16.77 -6.08 -11.30
N SER A 125 17.52 -6.32 -10.22
CA SER A 125 18.95 -6.48 -10.37
C SER A 125 19.16 -7.64 -11.33
N GLN A 126 19.81 -7.41 -12.47
CA GLN A 126 20.31 -8.52 -13.27
C GLN A 126 21.11 -9.41 -12.33
N THR A 127 20.69 -10.65 -12.16
CA THR A 127 21.59 -11.71 -11.72
C THR A 127 22.77 -11.64 -12.68
N ILE A 128 23.96 -11.27 -12.18
CA ILE A 128 25.18 -11.57 -12.90
C ILE A 128 25.17 -13.08 -13.02
N ALA A 129 24.81 -13.58 -14.19
CA ALA A 129 24.92 -14.99 -14.51
C ALA A 129 26.39 -15.34 -14.32
N GLY A 130 26.64 -16.31 -13.44
CA GLY A 130 28.00 -16.75 -13.13
C GLY A 130 28.70 -17.32 -14.36
N ALA A 131 30.01 -17.12 -14.41
CA ALA A 131 31.04 -18.15 -14.39
C ALA A 131 32.40 -17.45 -14.35
#